data_AF-A0A1Z1W3D8-F1
#
_entry.id   AF-A0A1Z1W3D8-F1
#
_cell.length_a   1.000
_cell.length_b   1.000
_cell.length_c   1.000
_cell.angle_alpha   90.00
_cell.angle_beta   90.00
_cell.angle_gamma   90.00
#
_symmetry.space_group_name_H-M   'P 1'
#
loop_
_entity.id
_entity.type
_entity.pdbx_description
1 polymer ?
#
loop_
_entity_poly.entity_id
_entity_poly.type
_entity_poly.pdbx_seq_one_letter_code
_entity_poly.pdbx_strand_id
1 'polypeptide(L)'
;MVSYPIDDEVERVLGLAEAVGEPVTVTFVWEGSDKGERSALVPAATLALWEHWAPTVYPASDAGEEHGAAAEGPELAHPVAYGAFTLFRRRAGGRTAVARDGVVVAELLNPEEAHWLQEKARNVRQGFMDPKQKAAFEEFLARQAPVGEQ
;
A
#
# COMPACT_ATOMS: atom_id res chain seq x y z
N MET A 1 -6.13 -3.60 33.61
CA MET A 1 -6.67 -2.92 32.41
C MET A 1 -5.48 -2.26 31.74
N VAL A 2 -4.84 -2.96 30.80
CA VAL A 2 -3.64 -2.45 30.12
C VAL A 2 -4.13 -1.61 28.96
N SER A 3 -4.13 -0.30 29.17
CA SER A 3 -4.18 0.67 28.08
C SER A 3 -2.87 0.53 27.33
N TYR A 4 -2.85 -0.20 26.22
CA TYR A 4 -1.77 -0.04 25.25
C TYR A 4 -1.76 1.43 24.83
N PRO A 5 -0.58 2.09 24.72
CA PRO A 5 -0.56 3.42 24.15
C PRO A 5 -1.06 3.29 22.71
N ILE A 6 -1.89 4.26 22.31
CA ILE A 6 -2.42 4.39 20.94
C ILE A 6 -1.27 4.46 19.91
N ASP A 7 -0.04 4.72 20.37
CA ASP A 7 1.20 4.74 19.60
C ASP A 7 1.66 3.36 19.06
N ASP A 8 1.22 2.24 19.66
CA ASP A 8 1.63 0.90 19.23
C ASP A 8 0.82 0.39 18.02
N GLU A 9 -0.16 1.15 17.55
CA GLU A 9 -1.03 0.72 16.44
C GLU A 9 -0.29 0.66 15.11
N VAL A 10 0.53 1.65 14.79
CA VAL A 10 1.33 1.65 13.55
C VAL A 10 2.32 0.50 13.58
N GLU A 11 2.95 0.24 14.74
CA GLU A 11 3.88 -0.89 14.91
C GLU A 11 3.17 -2.24 14.76
N ARG A 12 1.98 -2.40 15.34
CA ARG A 12 1.16 -3.61 15.21
C ARG A 12 0.76 -3.88 13.77
N VAL A 13 0.28 -2.85 13.06
CA VAL A 13 -0.15 -2.97 11.65
C VAL A 13 1.06 -3.23 10.74
N LEU A 14 2.18 -2.56 10.98
CA LEU A 14 3.41 -2.81 10.25
C LEU A 14 3.91 -4.25 10.46
N GLY A 15 3.96 -4.70 11.71
CA GLY A 15 4.35 -6.06 12.05
C GLY A 15 3.41 -7.10 11.42
N LEU A 16 2.10 -6.82 11.34
CA LEU A 16 1.16 -7.66 10.60
C LEU A 16 1.50 -7.70 9.10
N ALA A 17 1.67 -6.53 8.46
CA ALA A 17 1.96 -6.43 7.04
C ALA A 17 3.28 -7.12 6.65
N GLU A 18 4.31 -7.00 7.50
CA GLU A 18 5.58 -7.70 7.35
C GLU A 18 5.42 -9.22 7.52
N ALA A 19 4.65 -9.67 8.52
CA ALA A 19 4.43 -11.08 8.79
C ALA A 19 3.64 -11.79 7.68
N VAL A 20 2.63 -11.12 7.11
CA VAL A 20 1.83 -11.68 6.01
C VAL A 20 2.47 -11.48 4.64
N GLY A 21 3.38 -10.50 4.51
CA GLY A 21 3.97 -10.13 3.22
C GLY A 21 2.95 -9.52 2.23
N GLU A 22 1.78 -9.13 2.73
CA GLU A 22 0.67 -8.56 1.96
C GLU A 22 0.30 -7.16 2.50
N PRO A 23 -0.32 -6.29 1.68
CA PRO A 23 -0.82 -5.01 2.15
C PRO A 23 -1.85 -5.19 3.25
N VAL A 24 -1.78 -4.32 4.25
CA VAL A 24 -2.85 -4.20 5.25
C VAL A 24 -3.66 -2.96 4.92
N THR A 25 -4.96 -3.14 4.66
CA THR A 25 -5.87 -2.00 4.55
C THR A 25 -6.11 -1.41 5.93
N VAL A 26 -5.97 -0.10 6.01
CA VAL A 26 -6.08 0.70 7.23
C VAL A 26 -6.91 1.94 6.97
N THR A 27 -7.58 2.41 8.01
CA THR A 27 -8.32 3.68 7.97
C THR A 27 -7.62 4.64 8.92
N PHE A 28 -7.13 5.77 8.40
CA PHE A 28 -6.48 6.81 9.19
C PHE A 28 -7.39 8.01 9.35
N VAL A 29 -7.44 8.55 10.56
CA VAL A 29 -8.06 9.85 10.82
C VAL A 29 -6.94 10.82 11.09
N TRP A 30 -6.77 11.80 10.20
CA TRP A 30 -5.79 12.87 10.38
C TRP A 30 -6.28 13.85 11.45
N GLU A 31 -5.35 14.40 12.23
CA GLU A 31 -5.67 15.47 13.17
C GLU A 31 -6.26 16.66 12.40
N GLY A 32 -7.48 17.09 12.76
CA GLY A 32 -8.22 18.13 12.04
C GLY A 32 -9.12 17.64 10.89
N SER A 33 -9.18 16.33 10.61
CA SER A 33 -10.15 15.74 9.67
C SER A 33 -11.15 14.86 10.40
N ASP A 34 -12.45 15.14 10.23
CA ASP A 34 -13.53 14.27 10.73
C ASP A 34 -13.77 13.03 9.83
N LYS A 35 -13.11 12.98 8.67
CA LYS A 35 -13.23 11.86 7.72
C LYS A 35 -12.00 10.97 7.82
N GLY A 36 -12.25 9.67 8.04
CA GLY A 36 -11.25 8.64 7.91
C GLY A 36 -10.88 8.40 6.45
N GLU A 37 -9.59 8.40 6.16
CA GLU A 37 -9.01 8.08 4.85
C GLU A 37 -8.61 6.59 4.83
N ARG A 38 -9.08 5.87 3.81
CA ARG A 38 -8.73 4.46 3.63
C ARG A 38 -7.44 4.37 2.81
N SER A 39 -6.44 3.68 3.34
CA SER A 39 -5.15 3.47 2.68
C SER A 39 -4.70 2.01 2.82
N ALA A 40 -3.81 1.58 1.95
CA ALA A 40 -3.10 0.32 2.09
C ALA A 40 -1.69 0.59 2.62
N LEU A 41 -1.35 0.02 3.78
CA LEU A 41 0.02 0.02 4.29
C LEU A 41 0.81 -1.10 3.64
N VAL A 42 1.88 -0.73 2.94
CA VAL A 42 2.76 -1.69 2.25
C VAL A 42 4.18 -1.52 2.79
N PRO A 43 4.83 -2.59 3.31
CA PRO A 43 6.23 -2.54 3.72
C PRO A 43 7.12 -2.08 2.57
N ALA A 44 8.13 -1.27 2.87
CA ALA A 44 8.96 -0.62 1.84
C ALA A 44 9.68 -1.63 0.95
N ALA A 45 10.16 -2.75 1.51
CA ALA A 45 10.77 -3.84 0.75
C ALA A 45 9.77 -4.52 -0.21
N THR A 46 8.52 -4.73 0.23
CA THR A 46 7.45 -5.29 -0.59
C THR A 46 7.09 -4.34 -1.73
N LEU A 47 6.95 -3.04 -1.43
CA LEU A 47 6.65 -2.03 -2.45
C LEU A 47 7.78 -1.93 -3.49
N ALA A 48 9.04 -1.90 -3.06
CA ALA A 48 10.19 -1.87 -3.97
C ALA A 48 10.23 -3.09 -4.91
N LEU A 49 9.86 -4.28 -4.41
CA LEU A 49 9.73 -5.47 -5.23
C LEU A 49 8.63 -5.31 -6.28
N TRP A 50 7.50 -4.71 -5.92
CA TRP A 50 6.41 -4.51 -6.86
C TRP A 50 6.76 -3.51 -7.93
N GLU A 51 7.33 -2.36 -7.56
CA GLU A 51 7.74 -1.32 -8.49
C GLU A 51 8.85 -1.76 -9.45
N HIS A 52 9.68 -2.72 -9.04
CA HIS A 52 10.65 -3.34 -9.92
C HIS A 52 9.99 -4.10 -11.10
N TRP A 53 8.84 -4.75 -10.85
CA TRP A 53 8.17 -5.59 -11.84
C TRP A 53 6.95 -4.93 -12.50
N ALA A 54 6.30 -3.99 -11.83
CA ALA A 54 5.12 -3.30 -12.34
C ALA A 54 5.53 -2.20 -13.34
N PRO A 55 4.70 -1.90 -14.36
CA PRO A 55 4.90 -0.73 -15.22
C PRO A 55 5.02 0.56 -14.40
N THR A 56 5.84 1.51 -14.84
CA THR A 56 6.18 2.73 -14.09
C THR A 56 5.02 3.71 -13.86
N VAL A 57 3.84 3.47 -14.44
CA VAL A 57 2.69 4.39 -14.35
C VAL A 57 1.44 3.61 -13.98
N TYR A 58 0.99 3.79 -12.73
CA TYR A 58 -0.40 3.54 -12.37
C TYR A 58 -1.26 4.49 -13.20
N PRO A 59 -2.19 4.01 -14.05
CA PRO A 59 -3.06 4.91 -14.79
C PRO A 59 -3.80 5.75 -13.76
N ALA A 60 -3.74 7.08 -13.91
CA ALA A 60 -4.59 7.95 -13.13
C ALA A 60 -6.01 7.43 -13.32
N SER A 61 -6.63 6.94 -12.25
CA SER A 61 -8.05 6.65 -12.26
C SER A 61 -8.75 7.92 -12.75
N ASP A 62 -9.51 7.84 -13.83
CA ASP A 62 -10.46 8.87 -14.29
C ASP A 62 -11.60 9.06 -13.26
N ALA A 63 -11.29 9.03 -11.96
CA ALA A 63 -12.15 9.52 -10.91
C ALA A 63 -12.09 11.06 -10.92
N GLY A 64 -12.66 11.63 -11.98
CA GLY A 64 -12.94 13.05 -12.13
C GLY A 64 -11.76 13.88 -12.59
N GLU A 65 -11.65 14.11 -13.90
CA GLU A 65 -11.37 15.46 -14.36
C GLU A 65 -12.47 16.38 -13.81
N GLU A 66 -12.29 16.90 -12.59
CA GLU A 66 -12.92 18.16 -12.22
C GLU A 66 -12.28 19.23 -13.09
N HIS A 67 -12.89 19.46 -14.25
CA HIS A 67 -12.78 20.72 -14.96
C HIS A 67 -13.46 21.80 -14.10
N GLY A 68 -12.76 22.29 -13.07
CA GLY A 68 -13.34 23.21 -12.11
C GLY A 68 -12.36 23.66 -11.03
N ALA A 69 -11.83 24.88 -11.23
CA ALA A 69 -10.94 25.62 -10.35
C ALA A 69 -9.50 25.12 -10.27
N ALA A 70 -8.57 26.08 -10.38
CA ALA A 70 -7.21 25.93 -9.88
C ALA A 70 -7.30 25.65 -8.37
N ALA A 71 -7.48 24.38 -8.00
CA ALA A 71 -7.37 23.95 -6.63
C ALA A 71 -5.94 24.24 -6.21
N GLU A 72 -5.81 25.04 -5.15
CA GLU A 72 -4.56 25.33 -4.47
C GLU A 72 -3.72 24.05 -4.42
N GLY A 73 -2.45 24.12 -4.86
CA GLY A 73 -1.58 22.95 -4.89
C GLY A 73 -1.63 22.20 -3.54
N PRO A 74 -1.50 20.86 -3.54
CA PRO A 74 -1.74 20.05 -2.35
C PRO A 74 -1.04 20.68 -1.14
N GLU A 75 -1.82 20.97 -0.11
CA GLU A 75 -1.38 21.64 1.11
C GLU A 75 -0.05 21.02 1.56
N LEU A 76 0.96 21.87 1.77
CA LEU A 76 2.27 21.43 2.23
C LEU A 76 2.14 20.90 3.65
N ALA A 77 1.65 19.68 3.79
CA ALA A 77 1.50 19.02 5.07
C ALA A 77 2.90 18.82 5.65
N HIS A 78 3.16 19.49 6.77
CA HIS A 78 4.37 19.25 7.56
C HIS A 78 4.43 17.76 7.94
N PRO A 79 5.64 17.17 8.05
CA PRO A 79 5.77 15.81 8.56
C PRO A 79 5.08 15.68 9.92
N VAL A 80 4.29 14.62 10.09
CA VAL A 80 3.51 14.39 11.31
C VAL A 80 4.16 13.25 12.11
N ALA A 81 4.47 13.50 13.37
CA ALA A 81 5.02 12.48 14.27
C ALA A 81 3.89 11.67 14.92
N TYR A 82 4.03 10.35 14.94
CA TYR A 82 3.13 9.39 15.58
C TYR A 82 3.97 8.37 16.36
N GLY A 83 4.13 8.57 17.66
CA GLY A 83 5.02 7.75 18.48
C GLY A 83 6.45 7.72 17.93
N ALA A 84 6.96 6.52 17.63
CA ALA A 84 8.28 6.31 17.02
C ALA A 84 8.33 6.57 15.51
N PHE A 85 7.19 6.88 14.88
CA PHE A 85 7.07 7.02 13.43
C PHE A 85 6.92 8.48 13.03
N THR A 86 7.36 8.80 11.82
CA THR A 86 7.13 10.08 11.15
C THR A 86 6.50 9.82 9.79
N LEU A 87 5.36 10.47 9.53
CA LEU A 87 4.61 10.37 8.29
C LEU A 87 4.97 11.56 7.38
N PHE A 88 5.45 11.26 6.19
CA PHE A 88 5.80 12.23 5.16
C PHE A 88 4.79 12.14 4.02
N ARG A 89 3.81 13.05 4.00
CA ARG A 89 2.87 13.16 2.87
C ARG A 89 3.62 13.72 1.67
N ARG A 90 3.71 12.97 0.57
CA ARG A 90 4.43 13.43 -0.62
C ARG A 90 3.65 14.54 -1.32
N ARG A 91 4.37 15.54 -1.83
CA ARG A 91 3.81 16.67 -2.61
C ARG A 91 3.13 16.21 -3.91
N ALA A 92 3.55 15.09 -4.47
CA ALA A 92 3.01 14.52 -5.70
C ALA A 92 2.72 13.03 -5.48
N GLY A 93 1.61 12.55 -6.05
CA GLY A 93 1.30 11.12 -6.11
C GLY A 93 0.53 10.53 -4.93
N GLY A 94 0.00 11.35 -3.99
CA GLY A 94 -0.96 10.91 -2.96
C GLY A 94 -0.46 9.94 -1.89
N ARG A 95 0.73 9.32 -2.07
CA ARG A 95 1.32 8.39 -1.10
C ARG A 95 1.90 9.10 0.11
N THR A 96 1.90 8.39 1.24
CA THR A 96 2.53 8.86 2.49
C THR A 96 3.60 7.87 2.94
N ALA A 97 4.84 8.32 3.08
CA ALA A 97 5.92 7.49 3.59
C ALA A 97 5.86 7.42 5.12
N VAL A 98 5.99 6.23 5.68
CA VAL A 98 6.06 5.97 7.12
C VAL A 98 7.52 5.66 7.45
N ALA A 99 8.16 6.54 8.23
CA ALA A 99 9.55 6.38 8.62
C ALA A 99 9.71 6.11 10.11
N ARG A 100 10.70 5.30 10.47
CA ARG A 100 11.18 5.10 11.84
C ARG A 100 12.68 5.41 11.86
N ASP A 101 13.11 6.26 12.79
CA ASP A 101 14.52 6.69 12.91
C ASP A 101 15.11 7.24 11.59
N GLY A 102 14.28 7.94 10.80
CA GLY A 102 14.68 8.50 9.49
C GLY A 102 14.73 7.49 8.34
N VAL A 103 14.41 6.22 8.56
CA VAL A 103 14.34 5.17 7.53
C VAL A 103 12.89 4.92 7.15
N VAL A 104 12.54 4.96 5.86
CA VAL A 104 11.21 4.59 5.38
C VAL A 104 11.02 3.09 5.52
N VAL A 105 10.07 2.68 6.36
CA VAL A 105 9.76 1.28 6.66
C VAL A 105 8.51 0.80 5.90
N ALA A 106 7.61 1.71 5.55
CA ALA A 106 6.43 1.42 4.76
C ALA A 106 5.95 2.67 3.99
N GLU A 107 5.07 2.46 3.01
CA GLU A 107 4.27 3.54 2.44
C GLU A 107 2.77 3.23 2.57
N LEU A 108 1.99 4.29 2.74
CA LEU A 108 0.54 4.30 2.61
C LEU A 108 0.19 4.71 1.18
N LEU A 109 -0.56 3.85 0.50
CA LEU A 109 -1.02 4.06 -0.87
C LEU A 109 -2.55 4.04 -0.95
N ASN A 110 -3.10 4.53 -2.06
CA ASN A 110 -4.48 4.23 -2.40
C ASN A 110 -4.66 2.68 -2.51
N PRO A 111 -5.70 2.08 -1.92
CA PRO A 111 -5.91 0.63 -2.01
C PRO A 111 -5.99 0.08 -3.43
N GLU A 112 -6.56 0.83 -4.37
CA GLU A 112 -6.65 0.46 -5.79
C GLU A 112 -5.28 0.49 -6.47
N GLU A 113 -4.44 1.46 -6.10
CA GLU A 113 -3.05 1.53 -6.55
C GLU A 113 -2.23 0.35 -6.03
N ALA A 114 -2.34 0.04 -4.73
CA ALA A 114 -1.65 -1.09 -4.12
C ALA A 114 -2.06 -2.42 -4.76
N HIS A 115 -3.36 -2.64 -4.98
CA HIS A 115 -3.87 -3.82 -5.67
C HIS A 115 -3.32 -3.92 -7.10
N TRP A 116 -3.37 -2.81 -7.87
CA TRP A 116 -2.85 -2.79 -9.23
C TRP A 116 -1.35 -3.10 -9.30
N LEU A 117 -0.54 -2.51 -8.40
CA LEU A 117 0.91 -2.77 -8.33
C LEU A 117 1.19 -4.23 -8.04
N GLN A 118 0.49 -4.82 -7.06
CA GLN A 118 0.61 -6.23 -6.71
C GLN A 118 0.28 -7.13 -7.90
N GLU A 119 -0.83 -6.87 -8.58
CA GLU A 119 -1.25 -7.68 -9.74
C GLU A 119 -0.30 -7.54 -10.92
N LYS A 120 0.15 -6.33 -11.25
CA LYS A 120 1.11 -6.11 -12.33
C LYS A 120 2.44 -6.77 -12.05
N ALA A 121 2.97 -6.61 -10.83
CA ALA A 121 4.20 -7.25 -10.41
C ALA A 121 4.10 -8.78 -10.50
N ARG A 122 2.98 -9.36 -10.04
CA ARG A 122 2.70 -10.80 -10.16
C ARG A 122 2.69 -11.24 -11.63
N ASN A 123 1.93 -10.54 -12.48
CA ASN A 123 1.75 -10.93 -13.88
C ASN A 123 3.05 -10.83 -14.68
N VAL A 124 3.83 -9.77 -14.48
CA VAL A 124 5.12 -9.59 -15.16
C VAL A 124 6.11 -10.65 -14.69
N ARG A 125 6.21 -10.90 -13.37
CA ARG A 125 7.08 -11.95 -12.83
C ARG A 125 6.73 -13.33 -13.38
N GLN A 126 5.44 -13.65 -13.53
CA GLN A 126 4.99 -14.89 -14.19
C GLN A 126 5.39 -14.95 -15.67
N GLY A 127 5.50 -13.81 -16.35
CA GLY A 127 6.02 -13.73 -17.72
C GLY A 127 7.51 -14.07 -17.86
N PHE A 128 8.29 -13.93 -16.78
CA PHE A 128 9.71 -14.33 -16.72
C PHE A 128 9.91 -15.78 -16.23
N MET A 129 8.86 -16.50 -15.85
CA MET A 129 8.97 -17.93 -15.54
C MET A 129 9.21 -18.73 -16.82
N ASP A 130 10.04 -19.77 -16.73
CA ASP A 130 10.18 -20.73 -17.84
C ASP A 130 8.78 -21.29 -18.21
N PRO A 131 8.43 -21.44 -19.50
CA PRO A 131 7.11 -21.93 -19.90
C PRO A 131 6.68 -23.22 -19.20
N LYS A 132 7.64 -24.09 -18.85
CA LYS A 132 7.39 -25.32 -18.09
C LYS A 132 7.02 -25.07 -16.63
N GLN A 133 7.63 -24.05 -16.01
CA GLN A 133 7.30 -23.63 -14.65
C GLN A 133 5.95 -22.92 -14.60
N LYS A 134 5.65 -22.08 -15.60
CA LYS A 134 4.34 -21.43 -15.73
C LYS A 134 3.21 -22.45 -15.85
N ALA A 135 3.36 -23.44 -16.74
CA ALA A 135 2.37 -24.51 -16.91
C ALA A 135 2.16 -25.34 -15.63
N ALA A 136 3.25 -25.67 -14.92
CA ALA A 136 3.15 -26.40 -13.65
C ALA A 136 2.45 -25.58 -12.55
N PHE A 137 2.64 -24.26 -12.53
CA PHE A 137 1.97 -23.37 -11.60
C PHE A 137 0.47 -23.21 -11.92
N GLU A 138 0.11 -23.05 -13.20
CA GLU A 138 -1.29 -23.01 -13.65
C GLU A 138 -2.02 -24.32 -13.35
N GLU A 139 -1.36 -25.47 -13.57
CA GLU A 139 -1.90 -26.79 -13.25
C GLU A 139 -2.06 -26.99 -11.73
N PHE A 140 -1.15 -26.43 -10.92
CA PHE A 140 -1.27 -26.42 -9.46
C PHE A 140 -2.45 -25.57 -8.98
N LEU A 141 -2.64 -24.37 -9.56
CA LEU A 141 -3.78 -23.51 -9.24
C LEU A 141 -5.11 -24.14 -9.67
N ALA A 142 -5.16 -24.79 -10.84
CA ALA A 142 -6.36 -25.48 -11.32
C ALA A 142 -6.77 -26.69 -10.46
N ARG A 143 -5.85 -27.21 -9.63
CA ARG A 143 -6.11 -28.31 -8.69
C ARG A 143 -6.56 -27.85 -7.31
N GLN A 144 -6.47 -26.56 -7.01
CA GLN A 144 -7.04 -26.00 -5.78
C GLN A 144 -8.56 -25.96 -5.94
N ALA A 145 -9.29 -26.81 -5.19
CA ALA A 145 -10.74 -26.70 -5.08
C ALA A 145 -11.10 -25.33 -4.48
N PRO A 146 -12.23 -24.70 -4.88
CA PRO A 146 -12.66 -23.44 -4.28
C PRO A 146 -12.80 -23.64 -2.77
N VAL A 147 -11.98 -22.93 -2.00
CA VAL A 147 -12.13 -22.88 -0.54
C VAL A 147 -13.39 -22.05 -0.27
N GLY A 148 -14.51 -22.73 -0.03
CA GLY A 148 -15.67 -22.18 0.66
C GLY A 148 -17.02 -22.25 -0.07
N GLU A 149 -17.78 -23.31 0.20
CA GLU A 149 -19.21 -23.20 0.51
C GLU A 149 -19.46 -24.07 1.76
N GLN A 150 -19.31 -23.49 2.95
CA GLN A 150 -19.96 -23.92 4.19
C GLN A 150 -20.23 -22.70 5.08
#